data_AF-A0A916DJS1-F1
#
_entry.id   AF-A0A916DJS1-F1
#
_cell.length_a   1.000
_cell.length_b   1.000
_cell.length_c   1.000
_cell.angle_alpha   90.00
_cell.angle_beta   90.00
_cell.angle_gamma   90.00
#
_symmetry.space_group_name_H-M   'P 1'
#
loop_
_entity.id
_entity.type
_entity.pdbx_description
1 polymer ?
#
loop_
_entity_poly.entity_id
_entity_poly.type
_entity_poly.pdbx_seq_one_letter_code
_entity_poly.pdbx_strand_id
1 'polypeptide(L)'
;LPGGLAIMLAVFKEFGLERMTFSEGALRLGVLYDLLGRYHHQDLRNATVQQFMRRYQADAGQAARVAATARGFLLQLLPEAVAAEQPDAQVLDWAALMHEIGISVAHSSYHKHSAYILANADMPGFSKMDQARLSRVVLAHRGKLERVQEIMPDSPDWLLIFSLRLAVLLHRARDDAPLPAIAVRRREQGFSVAVDPAWLAASPLSASALEEEGRQWSALGMEIKIKAGRGKSQAAA
;
A
#
# COMPACT_ATOMS: atom_id res chain seq x y z
N LEU A 1 -29.92 -31.78 -10.97
CA LEU A 1 -29.93 -32.82 -9.90
C LEU A 1 -28.91 -33.93 -10.13
N PRO A 2 -28.88 -34.70 -11.25
CA PRO A 2 -27.95 -35.82 -11.41
C PRO A 2 -26.46 -35.41 -11.37
N GLY A 3 -26.10 -34.24 -11.92
CA GLY A 3 -24.71 -33.74 -11.86
C GLY A 3 -24.23 -33.42 -10.44
N GLY A 4 -25.08 -32.81 -9.60
CA GLY A 4 -24.74 -32.51 -8.20
C GLY A 4 -24.54 -33.79 -7.36
N LEU A 5 -25.38 -34.80 -7.58
CA LEU A 5 -25.24 -36.10 -6.93
C LEU A 5 -23.95 -36.82 -7.37
N ALA A 6 -23.61 -36.76 -8.66
CA ALA A 6 -22.38 -37.36 -9.19
C ALA A 6 -21.12 -36.74 -8.54
N ILE A 7 -21.09 -35.41 -8.41
CA ILE A 7 -19.99 -34.70 -7.73
C ILE A 7 -19.92 -35.08 -6.25
N MET A 8 -21.05 -35.11 -5.54
CA MET A 8 -21.07 -35.51 -4.11
C MET A 8 -20.59 -36.94 -3.89
N LEU A 9 -21.03 -37.88 -4.73
CA LEU A 9 -20.58 -39.28 -4.66
C LEU A 9 -19.07 -39.42 -4.88
N ALA A 10 -18.51 -38.64 -5.81
CA ALA A 10 -17.07 -38.61 -6.03
C ALA A 10 -16.32 -38.09 -4.79
N VAL A 11 -16.78 -36.99 -4.18
CA VAL A 11 -16.20 -36.43 -2.95
C VAL A 11 -16.25 -37.45 -1.80
N PHE A 12 -17.37 -38.14 -1.59
CA PHE A 12 -17.49 -39.16 -0.55
C PHE A 12 -16.51 -40.31 -0.74
N LYS A 13 -16.35 -40.79 -1.98
CA LYS A 13 -15.42 -41.87 -2.30
C LYS A 13 -13.96 -41.45 -2.13
N GLU A 14 -13.60 -40.27 -2.65
CA GLU A 14 -12.21 -39.78 -2.65
C GLU A 14 -11.70 -39.50 -1.23
N PHE A 15 -12.56 -38.94 -0.37
CA PHE A 15 -12.20 -38.59 1.00
C PHE A 15 -12.64 -39.63 2.05
N GLY A 16 -13.24 -40.75 1.63
CA GLY A 16 -13.72 -41.81 2.54
C GLY A 16 -14.78 -41.33 3.53
N LEU A 17 -15.66 -40.40 3.12
CA LEU A 17 -16.67 -39.82 4.01
C LEU A 17 -17.83 -40.80 4.22
N GLU A 18 -18.22 -41.03 5.47
CA GLU A 18 -19.39 -41.87 5.80
C GLU A 18 -20.68 -41.05 5.97
N ARG A 19 -20.56 -39.79 6.40
CA ARG A 19 -21.68 -38.92 6.74
C ARG A 19 -21.37 -37.47 6.37
N MET A 20 -22.40 -36.74 5.94
CA MET A 20 -22.36 -35.28 5.73
C MET A 20 -23.65 -34.68 6.30
N THR A 21 -23.53 -33.61 7.07
CA THR A 21 -24.66 -32.87 7.63
C THR A 21 -24.87 -31.57 6.87
N PHE A 22 -26.13 -31.20 6.67
CA PHE A 22 -26.48 -29.91 6.09
C PHE A 22 -26.10 -28.77 7.05
N SER A 23 -25.54 -27.69 6.51
CA SER A 23 -25.29 -26.44 7.23
C SER A 23 -26.22 -25.36 6.70
N GLU A 24 -26.92 -24.67 7.59
CA GLU A 24 -27.72 -23.48 7.24
C GLU A 24 -26.84 -22.28 6.83
N GLY A 25 -25.58 -22.28 7.27
CA GLY A 25 -24.57 -21.29 6.88
C GLY A 25 -23.88 -21.66 5.58
N ALA A 26 -23.78 -20.70 4.67
CA ALA A 26 -23.03 -20.78 3.41
C ALA A 26 -22.26 -19.46 3.17
N LEU A 27 -21.87 -19.19 1.93
CA LEU A 27 -21.06 -18.02 1.57
C LEU A 27 -21.64 -16.68 2.04
N ARG A 28 -22.97 -16.47 1.90
CA ARG A 28 -23.62 -15.21 2.28
C ARG A 28 -23.47 -14.91 3.76
N LEU A 29 -23.64 -15.93 4.61
CA LEU A 29 -23.50 -15.79 6.05
C LEU A 29 -22.04 -15.51 6.42
N GLY A 30 -21.09 -16.20 5.77
CA GLY A 30 -19.66 -15.93 5.93
C GLY A 30 -19.26 -14.49 5.57
N VAL A 31 -19.78 -13.95 4.47
CA VAL A 31 -19.55 -12.55 4.07
C VAL A 31 -20.18 -11.58 5.07
N LEU A 32 -21.38 -11.87 5.57
CA LEU A 32 -22.04 -11.03 6.58
C LEU A 32 -21.22 -10.97 7.87
N TYR A 33 -20.72 -12.11 8.34
CA TYR A 33 -19.85 -12.18 9.52
C TYR A 33 -18.49 -11.51 9.28
N ASP A 34 -17.89 -11.62 8.10
CA ASP A 34 -16.66 -10.91 7.74
C ASP A 34 -16.87 -9.40 7.77
N LEU A 35 -17.96 -8.90 7.16
CA LEU A 35 -18.33 -7.49 7.21
C LEU A 35 -18.56 -7.01 8.65
N LEU A 36 -19.25 -7.79 9.47
CA LEU A 36 -19.47 -7.47 10.89
C LEU A 36 -18.16 -7.48 11.69
N GLY A 37 -17.26 -8.43 11.41
CA GLY A 37 -15.94 -8.54 12.03
C GLY A 37 -15.02 -7.34 11.71
N ARG A 38 -15.15 -6.76 10.51
CA ARG A 38 -14.47 -5.50 10.14
C ARG A 38 -14.90 -4.32 11.01
N TYR A 39 -16.15 -4.28 11.48
CA TYR A 39 -16.63 -3.27 12.42
C TYR A 39 -16.13 -3.52 13.87
N HIS A 40 -15.90 -4.78 14.25
CA HIS A 40 -15.50 -5.17 15.60
C HIS A 40 -13.98 -5.47 15.77
N HIS A 41 -13.13 -4.90 14.92
CA HIS A 41 -11.66 -4.94 15.03
C HIS A 41 -10.99 -6.33 14.89
N GLN A 42 -11.69 -7.34 14.37
CA GLN A 42 -11.11 -8.64 14.00
C GLN A 42 -10.87 -8.70 12.48
N ASP A 43 -10.02 -7.80 11.98
CA ASP A 43 -9.77 -7.72 10.54
C ASP A 43 -8.77 -8.80 10.07
N LEU A 44 -9.31 -9.83 9.39
CA LEU A 44 -8.51 -10.90 8.77
C LEU A 44 -7.45 -10.35 7.80
N ARG A 45 -7.66 -9.17 7.21
CA ARG A 45 -6.69 -8.54 6.30
C ARG A 45 -5.40 -8.19 7.02
N ASN A 46 -5.47 -7.70 8.25
CA ASN A 46 -4.28 -7.41 9.06
C ASN A 46 -3.50 -8.70 9.36
N ALA A 47 -4.19 -9.80 9.68
CA ALA A 47 -3.54 -11.09 9.87
C ALA A 47 -2.84 -11.58 8.59
N THR A 48 -3.49 -11.42 7.43
CA THR A 48 -2.92 -11.72 6.11
C THR A 48 -1.67 -10.87 5.83
N VAL A 49 -1.71 -9.56 6.07
CA VAL A 49 -0.54 -8.69 5.88
C VAL A 49 0.62 -9.14 6.77
N GLN A 50 0.37 -9.43 8.04
CA GLN A 50 1.40 -9.91 8.97
C GLN A 50 1.97 -11.28 8.55
N GLN A 51 1.13 -12.16 8.00
CA GLN A 51 1.58 -13.43 7.43
C GLN A 51 2.49 -13.23 6.22
N PHE A 52 2.15 -12.30 5.32
CA PHE A 52 2.97 -11.98 4.14
C PHE A 52 4.31 -11.38 4.55
N MET A 53 4.31 -10.43 5.48
CA MET A 53 5.53 -9.85 6.05
C MET A 53 6.49 -10.92 6.55
N ARG A 54 5.98 -11.91 7.31
CA ARG A 54 6.78 -13.04 7.80
C ARG A 54 7.23 -13.98 6.68
N ARG A 55 6.30 -14.38 5.80
CA ARG A 55 6.55 -15.35 4.72
C ARG A 55 7.63 -14.87 3.75
N TYR A 56 7.62 -13.58 3.41
CA TYR A 56 8.56 -12.97 2.47
C TYR A 56 9.74 -12.29 3.17
N GLN A 57 9.88 -12.47 4.49
CA GLN A 57 10.98 -11.92 5.30
C GLN A 57 11.16 -10.40 5.10
N ALA A 58 10.05 -9.67 5.03
CA ALA A 58 10.10 -8.23 4.86
C ALA A 58 10.69 -7.55 6.10
N ASP A 59 11.49 -6.51 5.88
CA ASP A 59 12.11 -5.70 6.93
C ASP A 59 11.03 -4.87 7.65
N ALA A 60 10.67 -5.32 8.86
CA ALA A 60 9.63 -4.69 9.66
C ALA A 60 10.00 -3.25 10.09
N GLY A 61 11.28 -2.96 10.32
CA GLY A 61 11.73 -1.61 10.68
C GLY A 61 11.58 -0.63 9.53
N GLN A 62 12.01 -1.05 8.33
CA GLN A 62 11.83 -0.24 7.12
C GLN A 62 10.36 -0.05 6.76
N ALA A 63 9.57 -1.13 6.82
CA ALA A 63 8.14 -1.08 6.58
C ALA A 63 7.42 -0.09 7.52
N ALA A 64 7.77 -0.10 8.81
CA ALA A 64 7.20 0.81 9.80
C ALA A 64 7.59 2.28 9.53
N ARG A 65 8.85 2.57 9.20
CA ARG A 65 9.30 3.93 8.83
C ARG A 65 8.53 4.47 7.63
N VAL A 66 8.44 3.67 6.56
CA VAL A 66 7.73 4.05 5.34
C VAL A 66 6.24 4.27 5.63
N ALA A 67 5.60 3.37 6.39
CA ALA A 67 4.18 3.50 6.75
C ALA A 67 3.90 4.78 7.55
N ALA A 68 4.70 5.06 8.58
CA ALA A 68 4.53 6.25 9.42
C ALA A 68 4.66 7.54 8.59
N THR A 69 5.67 7.65 7.74
CA THR A 69 5.87 8.83 6.89
C THR A 69 4.81 8.95 5.80
N ALA A 70 4.44 7.84 5.14
CA ALA A 70 3.38 7.84 4.13
C ALA A 70 2.04 8.29 4.73
N ARG A 71 1.70 7.78 5.92
CA ARG A 71 0.49 8.19 6.64
C ARG A 71 0.53 9.66 7.03
N GLY A 72 1.67 10.17 7.48
CA GLY A 72 1.86 11.61 7.73
C GLY A 72 1.61 12.48 6.50
N PHE A 73 2.01 12.03 5.30
CA PHE A 73 1.70 12.73 4.05
C PHE A 73 0.22 12.63 3.67
N LEU A 74 -0.38 11.45 3.79
CA LEU A 74 -1.80 11.28 3.49
C LEU A 74 -2.67 12.20 4.36
N LEU A 75 -2.37 12.32 5.66
CA LEU A 75 -3.10 13.20 6.58
C LEU A 75 -3.03 14.68 6.18
N GLN A 76 -1.91 15.13 5.59
CA GLN A 76 -1.79 16.49 5.08
C GLN A 76 -2.60 16.71 3.79
N LEU A 77 -2.80 15.67 2.99
CA LEU A 77 -3.53 15.71 1.72
C LEU A 77 -5.03 15.44 1.88
N LEU A 78 -5.39 14.65 2.88
CA LEU A 78 -6.73 14.12 3.16
C LEU A 78 -6.95 14.13 4.68
N PRO A 79 -7.30 15.26 5.30
CA PRO A 79 -7.44 15.38 6.76
C PRO A 79 -8.47 14.42 7.38
N GLU A 80 -9.47 13.97 6.62
CA GLU A 80 -10.44 12.95 7.05
C GLU A 80 -9.82 11.56 7.23
N ALA A 81 -8.60 11.31 6.72
CA ALA A 81 -7.85 10.07 6.92
C ALA A 81 -7.22 9.94 8.32
N VAL A 82 -7.57 10.83 9.26
CA VAL A 82 -7.14 10.74 10.68
C VAL A 82 -7.57 9.43 11.31
N ALA A 83 -8.78 8.96 11.02
CA ALA A 83 -9.27 7.68 11.50
C ALA A 83 -8.48 6.52 10.88
N ALA A 84 -7.97 5.61 11.70
CA ALA A 84 -7.23 4.43 11.24
C ALA A 84 -8.12 3.49 10.42
N GLU A 85 -9.44 3.57 10.59
CA GLU A 85 -10.44 2.81 9.87
C GLU A 85 -10.82 3.44 8.51
N GLN A 86 -10.27 4.60 8.17
CA GLN A 86 -10.52 5.21 6.86
C GLN A 86 -9.96 4.28 5.76
N PRO A 87 -10.77 3.90 4.74
CA PRO A 87 -10.40 2.85 3.79
C PRO A 87 -9.10 3.09 3.01
N ASP A 88 -8.80 4.34 2.65
CA ASP A 88 -7.58 4.71 1.93
C ASP A 88 -6.35 4.69 2.82
N ALA A 89 -6.48 5.10 4.09
CA ALA A 89 -5.43 4.98 5.09
C ALA A 89 -5.05 3.51 5.30
N GLN A 90 -6.03 2.61 5.41
CA GLN A 90 -5.78 1.16 5.52
C GLN A 90 -5.04 0.60 4.31
N VAL A 91 -5.47 0.95 3.09
CA VAL A 91 -4.79 0.51 1.87
C VAL A 91 -3.36 1.04 1.80
N LEU A 92 -3.13 2.31 2.18
CA LEU A 92 -1.80 2.89 2.24
C LEU A 92 -0.91 2.18 3.26
N ASP A 93 -1.43 1.91 4.46
CA ASP A 93 -0.70 1.21 5.52
C ASP A 93 -0.31 -0.21 5.07
N TRP A 94 -1.23 -0.98 4.47
CA TRP A 94 -0.92 -2.30 3.93
C TRP A 94 0.07 -2.25 2.77
N ALA A 95 -0.06 -1.26 1.88
CA ALA A 95 0.87 -1.07 0.77
C ALA A 95 2.27 -0.74 1.29
N ALA A 96 2.38 0.15 2.27
CA ALA A 96 3.65 0.51 2.90
C ALA A 96 4.28 -0.66 3.64
N LEU A 97 3.49 -1.50 4.32
CA LEU A 97 4.02 -2.70 4.94
C LEU A 97 4.58 -3.67 3.89
N MET A 98 3.84 -3.91 2.82
CA MET A 98 4.16 -4.97 1.85
C MET A 98 4.94 -4.51 0.61
N HIS A 99 5.38 -3.24 0.52
CA HIS A 99 6.02 -2.72 -0.69
C HIS A 99 7.33 -3.42 -1.07
N GLU A 100 8.00 -4.08 -0.12
CA GLU A 100 9.28 -4.76 -0.31
C GLU A 100 9.21 -6.28 -0.32
N ILE A 101 8.02 -6.90 -0.24
CA ILE A 101 7.92 -8.38 -0.20
C ILE A 101 8.51 -9.04 -1.45
N GLY A 102 8.54 -8.34 -2.58
CA GLY A 102 9.13 -8.81 -3.82
C GLY A 102 10.66 -8.82 -3.84
N ILE A 103 11.34 -8.26 -2.84
CA ILE A 103 12.80 -8.35 -2.71
C ILE A 103 13.24 -9.80 -2.58
N SER A 104 12.43 -10.66 -1.94
CA SER A 104 12.71 -12.10 -1.82
C SER A 104 12.76 -12.82 -3.17
N VAL A 105 12.22 -12.22 -4.24
CA VAL A 105 12.29 -12.73 -5.61
C VAL A 105 13.51 -12.15 -6.32
N ALA A 106 13.62 -10.82 -6.35
CA ALA A 106 14.78 -10.12 -6.89
C ALA A 106 14.85 -8.67 -6.38
N HIS A 107 16.08 -8.19 -6.12
CA HIS A 107 16.31 -6.78 -5.77
C HIS A 107 15.99 -5.82 -6.91
N SER A 108 16.25 -6.22 -8.17
CA SER A 108 15.92 -5.38 -9.32
C SER A 108 14.41 -5.36 -9.54
N SER A 109 13.84 -4.17 -9.73
CA SER A 109 12.41 -4.00 -10.01
C SER A 109 11.46 -4.68 -9.00
N TYR A 110 11.84 -4.77 -7.71
CA TYR A 110 11.06 -5.46 -6.68
C TYR A 110 9.61 -4.96 -6.53
N HIS A 111 9.30 -3.70 -6.90
CA HIS A 111 7.93 -3.18 -6.96
C HIS A 111 7.02 -4.03 -7.88
N LYS A 112 7.55 -4.53 -9.00
CA LYS A 112 6.83 -5.43 -9.92
C LYS A 112 6.61 -6.80 -9.29
N HIS A 113 7.62 -7.33 -8.60
CA HIS A 113 7.53 -8.63 -7.93
C HIS A 113 6.56 -8.57 -6.74
N SER A 114 6.58 -7.48 -5.98
CA SER A 114 5.65 -7.24 -4.86
C SER A 114 4.22 -7.16 -5.39
N ALA A 115 3.99 -6.37 -6.43
CA ALA A 115 2.68 -6.30 -7.09
C ALA A 115 2.25 -7.66 -7.67
N TYR A 116 3.15 -8.40 -8.33
CA TYR A 116 2.85 -9.73 -8.86
C TYR A 116 2.43 -10.71 -7.76
N ILE A 117 3.15 -10.74 -6.64
CA ILE A 117 2.78 -11.56 -5.47
C ILE A 117 1.40 -11.14 -4.97
N LEU A 118 1.18 -9.85 -4.72
CA LEU A 118 -0.09 -9.34 -4.20
C LEU A 118 -1.26 -9.58 -5.15
N ALA A 119 -1.06 -9.56 -6.47
CA ALA A 119 -2.12 -9.79 -7.45
C ALA A 119 -2.55 -11.26 -7.54
N ASN A 120 -1.65 -12.21 -7.27
CA ASN A 120 -1.85 -13.62 -7.58
C ASN A 120 -1.93 -14.53 -6.34
N ALA A 121 -1.53 -14.06 -5.17
CA ALA A 121 -1.58 -14.85 -3.95
C ALA A 121 -3.00 -14.96 -3.38
N ASP A 122 -3.25 -16.00 -2.59
CA ASP A 122 -4.47 -16.08 -1.79
C ASP A 122 -4.33 -15.14 -0.58
N MET A 123 -5.22 -14.15 -0.50
CA MET A 123 -5.21 -13.10 0.53
C MET A 123 -6.53 -13.12 1.32
N PRO A 124 -6.67 -13.98 2.34
CA PRO A 124 -7.87 -14.03 3.17
C PRO A 124 -8.27 -12.65 3.71
N GLY A 125 -9.56 -12.34 3.67
CA GLY A 125 -10.12 -11.04 4.07
C GLY A 125 -10.08 -9.96 2.97
N PHE A 126 -9.28 -10.11 1.92
CA PHE A 126 -9.28 -9.18 0.79
C PHE A 126 -10.29 -9.61 -0.28
N SER A 127 -11.16 -8.69 -0.71
CA SER A 127 -11.90 -8.89 -1.95
C SER A 127 -10.95 -8.83 -3.17
N LYS A 128 -11.37 -9.37 -4.32
CA LYS A 128 -10.57 -9.25 -5.55
C LYS A 128 -10.35 -7.79 -5.97
N MET A 129 -11.31 -6.92 -5.69
CA MET A 129 -11.18 -5.48 -5.95
C MET A 129 -10.15 -4.84 -5.01
N ASP A 130 -10.21 -5.13 -3.70
CA ASP A 130 -9.25 -4.60 -2.71
C ASP A 130 -7.83 -5.08 -3.00
N GLN A 131 -7.69 -6.38 -3.31
CA GLN A 131 -6.41 -6.99 -3.68
C GLN A 131 -5.83 -6.35 -4.93
N ALA A 132 -6.64 -6.13 -5.97
CA ALA A 132 -6.21 -5.48 -7.20
C ALA A 132 -5.79 -4.03 -6.96
N ARG A 133 -6.54 -3.28 -6.14
CA ARG A 133 -6.22 -1.90 -5.76
C ARG A 133 -4.89 -1.84 -5.00
N LEU A 134 -4.72 -2.68 -3.99
CA LEU A 134 -3.50 -2.77 -3.19
C LEU A 134 -2.27 -3.12 -4.06
N SER A 135 -2.40 -4.13 -4.91
CA SER A 135 -1.35 -4.50 -5.88
C SER A 135 -0.98 -3.33 -6.79
N ARG A 136 -1.96 -2.55 -7.26
CA ARG A 136 -1.74 -1.37 -8.12
C ARG A 136 -0.98 -0.26 -7.41
N VAL A 137 -1.35 0.07 -6.16
CA VAL A 137 -0.63 1.06 -5.34
C VAL A 137 0.82 0.60 -5.11
N VAL A 138 1.03 -0.68 -4.80
CA VAL A 138 2.38 -1.25 -4.64
C VAL A 138 3.15 -1.28 -5.98
N LEU A 139 2.50 -1.56 -7.12
CA LEU A 139 3.16 -1.49 -8.42
C LEU A 139 3.68 -0.08 -8.71
N ALA A 140 2.88 0.93 -8.35
CA ALA A 140 3.15 2.33 -8.60
C ALA A 140 4.12 2.97 -7.60
N HIS A 141 4.55 2.29 -6.53
CA HIS A 141 5.38 2.91 -5.49
C HIS A 141 6.81 3.25 -5.94
N ARG A 142 7.25 2.74 -7.10
CA ARG A 142 8.57 3.03 -7.66
C ARG A 142 8.61 2.84 -9.18
N GLY A 143 9.52 3.55 -9.83
CA GLY A 143 9.76 3.44 -11.27
C GLY A 143 8.69 4.17 -12.10
N LYS A 144 8.65 3.82 -13.39
CA LYS A 144 7.74 4.40 -14.40
C LYS A 144 6.26 4.30 -14.02
N LEU A 145 5.61 5.45 -13.87
CA LEU A 145 4.21 5.60 -13.48
C LEU A 145 3.22 5.35 -14.63
N GLU A 146 3.68 5.36 -15.88
CA GLU A 146 2.90 5.05 -17.08
C GLU A 146 2.28 3.64 -17.02
N ARG A 147 2.80 2.75 -16.17
CA ARG A 147 2.22 1.42 -15.90
C ARG A 147 0.85 1.47 -15.22
N VAL A 148 0.52 2.59 -14.59
CA VAL A 148 -0.77 2.80 -13.92
C VAL A 148 -1.53 3.98 -14.53
N GLN A 149 -1.26 4.31 -15.79
CA GLN A 149 -1.95 5.37 -16.54
C GLN A 149 -3.46 5.12 -16.72
N GLU A 150 -3.92 3.88 -16.51
CA GLU A 150 -5.34 3.52 -16.54
C GLU A 150 -6.12 4.00 -15.31
N ILE A 151 -5.43 4.42 -14.24
CA ILE A 151 -6.09 5.05 -13.08
C ILE A 151 -6.71 6.37 -13.55
N MET A 152 -8.00 6.57 -13.25
CA MET A 152 -8.68 7.82 -13.56
C MET A 152 -7.98 9.02 -12.89
N PRO A 153 -7.84 10.18 -13.58
CA PRO A 153 -7.11 11.34 -13.03
C PRO A 153 -7.63 11.87 -11.68
N ASP A 154 -8.93 11.69 -11.41
CA ASP A 154 -9.64 12.10 -10.20
C ASP A 154 -9.65 11.02 -9.09
N SER A 155 -9.06 9.84 -9.35
CA SER A 155 -9.01 8.76 -8.38
C SER A 155 -8.27 9.17 -7.10
N PRO A 156 -8.80 8.83 -5.90
CA PRO A 156 -8.08 9.06 -4.65
C PRO A 156 -6.78 8.26 -4.56
N ASP A 157 -6.61 7.18 -5.36
CA ASP A 157 -5.40 6.37 -5.42
C ASP A 157 -4.13 7.20 -5.68
N TRP A 158 -4.24 8.32 -6.39
CA TRP A 158 -3.11 9.22 -6.62
C TRP A 158 -2.55 9.82 -5.32
N LEU A 159 -3.38 10.03 -4.29
CA LEU A 159 -2.92 10.51 -2.98
C LEU A 159 -2.09 9.43 -2.27
N LEU A 160 -2.52 8.16 -2.35
CA LEU A 160 -1.85 7.01 -1.74
C LEU A 160 -0.52 6.75 -2.46
N ILE A 161 -0.54 6.73 -3.80
CA ILE A 161 0.65 6.54 -4.63
C ILE A 161 1.67 7.65 -4.34
N PHE A 162 1.25 8.91 -4.35
CA PHE A 162 2.13 10.03 -4.02
C PHE A 162 2.75 9.89 -2.63
N SER A 163 1.92 9.61 -1.61
CA SER A 163 2.37 9.49 -0.23
C SER A 163 3.37 8.34 -0.06
N LEU A 164 3.10 7.18 -0.65
CA LEU A 164 3.97 6.01 -0.59
C LEU A 164 5.29 6.23 -1.33
N ARG A 165 5.24 6.78 -2.55
CA ARG A 165 6.44 7.05 -3.37
C ARG A 165 7.38 8.01 -2.66
N LEU A 166 6.86 9.09 -2.09
CA LEU A 166 7.65 10.07 -1.36
C LEU A 166 8.25 9.46 -0.08
N ALA A 167 7.47 8.68 0.69
CA ALA A 167 7.97 8.02 1.88
C ALA A 167 9.10 7.00 1.58
N VAL A 168 8.94 6.17 0.55
CA VAL A 168 9.96 5.21 0.12
C VAL A 168 11.23 5.91 -0.35
N LEU A 169 11.09 7.03 -1.07
CA LEU A 169 12.22 7.84 -1.52
C LEU A 169 13.02 8.39 -0.34
N LEU A 170 12.35 8.94 0.66
CA LEU A 170 12.98 9.55 1.84
C LEU A 170 13.65 8.52 2.75
N HIS A 171 13.10 7.30 2.84
CA HIS A 171 13.65 6.21 3.65
C HIS A 171 14.58 5.26 2.89
N ARG A 172 15.11 5.67 1.73
CA ARG A 172 15.97 4.82 0.90
C ARG A 172 17.26 4.39 1.60
N ALA A 173 17.79 5.22 2.50
CA ALA A 173 19.02 4.93 3.27
C ALA A 173 18.82 3.85 4.35
N ARG A 174 17.56 3.55 4.72
CA ARG A 174 17.18 2.60 5.78
C ARG A 174 17.76 2.93 7.16
N ASP A 175 18.09 4.20 7.40
CA ASP A 175 18.52 4.70 8.69
C ASP A 175 17.37 5.38 9.44
N ASP A 176 17.59 5.67 10.72
CA ASP A 176 16.66 6.39 11.58
C ASP A 176 17.01 7.89 11.65
N ALA A 177 17.68 8.41 10.62
CA ALA A 177 18.04 9.82 10.57
C ALA A 177 16.75 10.68 10.56
N PRO A 178 16.66 11.73 11.40
CA PRO A 178 15.46 12.54 11.45
C PRO A 178 15.25 13.26 10.13
N LEU A 179 14.08 13.08 9.53
CA LEU A 179 13.66 13.83 8.36
C LEU A 179 13.31 15.27 8.76
N PRO A 180 13.58 16.27 7.91
CA PRO A 180 13.12 17.64 8.16
C PRO A 180 11.60 17.69 8.11
N ALA A 181 11.02 18.78 8.60
CA ALA A 181 9.61 19.05 8.39
C ALA A 181 9.32 19.18 6.87
N ILE A 182 8.56 18.23 6.32
CA ILE A 182 8.14 18.22 4.92
C ILE A 182 6.62 18.44 4.87
N ALA A 183 6.21 19.49 4.18
CA ALA A 183 4.79 19.79 3.98
C ALA A 183 4.36 19.45 2.56
N VAL A 184 3.27 18.69 2.41
CA VAL A 184 2.72 18.29 1.11
C VAL A 184 1.33 18.89 0.91
N ARG A 185 0.99 19.25 -0.33
CA ARG A 185 -0.35 19.76 -0.68
C ARG A 185 -0.77 19.28 -2.06
N ARG A 186 -2.06 18.93 -2.21
CA ARG A 186 -2.69 18.68 -3.51
C ARG A 186 -2.82 20.01 -4.27
N ARG A 187 -2.62 19.95 -5.59
CA ARG A 187 -2.82 21.05 -6.54
C ARG A 187 -3.83 20.62 -7.60
N GLU A 188 -4.29 21.58 -8.43
CA GLU A 188 -5.17 21.27 -9.57
C GLU A 188 -4.54 20.24 -10.52
N GLN A 189 -3.23 20.36 -10.77
CA GLN A 189 -2.47 19.46 -11.64
C GLN A 189 -1.26 18.87 -10.91
N GLY A 190 -1.52 18.01 -9.93
CA GLY A 190 -0.48 17.26 -9.20
C GLY A 190 -0.31 17.70 -7.74
N PHE A 191 0.94 17.93 -7.32
CA PHE A 191 1.30 18.11 -5.91
C PHE A 191 2.36 19.19 -5.71
N SER A 192 2.48 19.69 -4.48
CA SER A 192 3.63 20.48 -4.06
C SER A 192 4.22 19.94 -2.78
N VAL A 193 5.55 19.87 -2.73
CA VAL A 193 6.36 19.44 -1.58
C VAL A 193 7.17 20.65 -1.12
N ALA A 194 6.95 21.10 0.11
CA ALA A 194 7.77 22.13 0.74
C ALA A 194 8.76 21.47 1.70
N VAL A 195 10.05 21.70 1.45
CA VAL A 195 11.16 21.12 2.19
C VAL A 195 12.22 22.19 2.47
N ASP A 196 12.95 22.05 3.57
CA ASP A 196 14.01 22.98 3.96
C ASP A 196 15.14 22.99 2.89
N PRO A 197 15.44 24.15 2.28
CA PRO A 197 16.53 24.28 1.31
C PRO A 197 17.90 23.88 1.87
N ALA A 198 18.15 24.12 3.15
CA ALA A 198 19.42 23.75 3.78
C ALA A 198 19.58 22.23 3.84
N TRP A 199 18.50 21.50 4.13
CA TRP A 199 18.50 20.05 4.13
C TRP A 199 18.71 19.47 2.72
N LEU A 200 18.07 20.05 1.70
CA LEU A 200 18.28 19.64 0.31
C LEU A 200 19.73 19.84 -0.13
N ALA A 201 20.35 20.97 0.23
CA ALA A 201 21.75 21.25 -0.07
C ALA A 201 22.70 20.27 0.64
N ALA A 202 22.37 19.87 1.88
CA ALA A 202 23.11 18.86 2.63
C ALA A 202 22.86 17.42 2.15
N SER A 203 21.80 17.17 1.36
CA SER A 203 21.38 15.84 0.89
C SER A 203 21.25 15.76 -0.64
N PRO A 204 22.35 15.84 -1.42
CA PRO A 204 22.30 15.88 -2.88
C PRO A 204 21.62 14.67 -3.54
N LEU A 205 21.77 13.48 -2.95
CA LEU A 205 21.12 12.26 -3.46
C LEU A 205 19.59 12.33 -3.31
N SER A 206 19.09 12.87 -2.20
CA SER A 206 17.66 13.08 -1.97
C SER A 206 17.11 14.15 -2.90
N ALA A 207 17.85 15.24 -3.13
CA ALA A 207 17.47 16.28 -4.07
C ALA A 207 17.34 15.72 -5.50
N SER A 208 18.33 14.99 -5.98
CA SER A 208 18.30 14.35 -7.31
C SER A 208 17.16 13.33 -7.44
N ALA A 209 16.88 12.56 -6.38
CA ALA A 209 15.77 11.63 -6.37
C ALA A 209 14.41 12.34 -6.45
N LEU A 210 14.23 13.47 -5.77
CA LEU A 210 13.01 14.28 -5.85
C LEU A 210 12.81 14.90 -7.24
N GLU A 211 13.89 15.32 -7.90
CA GLU A 211 13.84 15.79 -9.28
C GLU A 211 13.44 14.68 -10.26
N GLU A 212 14.01 13.47 -10.11
CA GLU A 212 13.62 12.31 -10.90
C GLU A 212 12.16 11.94 -10.67
N GLU A 213 11.70 11.99 -9.41
CA GLU A 213 10.30 11.79 -9.08
C GLU A 213 9.41 12.81 -9.81
N GLY A 214 9.78 14.09 -9.84
CA GLY A 214 9.09 15.11 -10.63
C GLY A 214 8.91 14.73 -12.10
N ARG A 215 9.96 14.16 -12.74
CA ARG A 215 9.88 13.68 -14.13
C ARG A 215 8.87 12.54 -14.32
N GLN A 216 8.79 11.62 -13.35
CA GLN A 216 7.84 10.50 -13.41
C GLN A 216 6.39 10.97 -13.38
N TRP A 217 6.08 11.99 -12.59
CA TRP A 217 4.73 12.57 -12.54
C TRP A 217 4.40 13.38 -13.78
N SER A 218 5.37 14.15 -14.31
CA SER A 218 5.18 14.93 -15.53
C SER A 218 4.85 14.06 -16.75
N ALA A 219 5.36 12.83 -16.81
CA ALA A 219 5.00 11.86 -17.85
C ALA A 219 3.50 11.50 -17.86
N LEU A 220 2.79 11.66 -16.74
CA LEU A 220 1.34 11.49 -16.61
C LEU A 220 0.54 12.80 -16.72
N GLY A 221 1.20 13.92 -17.03
CA GLY A 221 0.56 15.25 -17.05
C GLY A 221 0.27 15.82 -15.66
N MET A 222 0.87 15.28 -14.60
CA MET A 222 0.80 15.82 -13.23
C MET A 222 2.13 16.44 -12.84
N GLU A 223 2.13 17.58 -12.13
CA GLU A 223 3.36 18.27 -11.75
C GLU A 223 3.67 18.08 -10.25
N ILE A 224 4.93 17.81 -9.90
CA ILE A 224 5.42 17.95 -8.51
C ILE A 224 6.25 19.22 -8.41
N LYS A 225 5.73 20.22 -7.68
CA LYS A 225 6.46 21.46 -7.38
C LYS A 225 7.21 21.36 -6.06
N ILE A 226 8.53 21.36 -6.11
CA ILE A 226 9.38 21.50 -4.92
C ILE A 226 9.45 22.98 -4.54
N LYS A 227 9.17 23.29 -3.27
CA LYS A 227 9.19 24.64 -2.71
C LYS A 227 10.12 24.70 -1.51
N ALA A 228 10.71 25.87 -1.29
CA ALA A 228 11.37 26.17 -0.02
C ALA A 228 10.33 26.20 1.12
N GLY A 229 10.45 25.25 2.04
CA GLY A 229 9.73 25.23 3.31
C GLY A 229 10.51 25.98 4.39
N ARG A 230 9.82 26.58 5.37
CA ARG A 230 10.51 27.06 6.57
C ARG A 230 10.84 25.84 7.43
N GLY A 231 12.12 25.47 7.49
CA GLY A 231 12.61 24.47 8.44
C GLY A 231 12.36 24.97 9.87
N LYS A 232 11.33 24.45 10.54
CA LYS A 232 11.36 24.45 12.00
C LYS A 232 12.20 23.25 12.38
N SER A 233 13.49 23.48 12.64
CA SER A 233 14.31 22.55 13.40
C SER A 233 13.57 22.27 14.71
N GLN A 234 13.07 21.05 14.89
CA GLN A 234 12.71 20.57 16.23
C GLN A 234 14.04 20.36 16.95
N ALA A 235 14.52 21.43 17.58
CA ALA A 235 15.54 21.32 18.61
C ALA A 235 14.93 20.52 19.77
N ALA A 236 15.68 19.51 20.20
CA ALA A 236 15.38 18.64 21.32
C ALA A 236 15.02 19.43 22.59
N ALA A 237 14.02 18.93 23.31
CA ALA A 237 13.82 19.12 24.74
C ALA A 237 13.45 17.75 25.34
#